data_AF-A0AAQ4RM43-F1
#
_entry.id   AF-A0AAQ4RM43-F1
#
_cell.length_a   1.000
_cell.length_b   1.000
_cell.length_c   1.000
_cell.angle_alpha   90.00
_cell.angle_beta   90.00
_cell.angle_gamma   90.00
#
_symmetry.space_group_name_H-M   'P 1'
#
loop_
_entity.id
_entity.type
_entity.pdbx_description
1 polymer ?
#
loop_
_entity_poly.entity_id
_entity_poly.type
_entity_poly.pdbx_seq_one_letter_code
_entity_poly.pdbx_strand_id
1 'polypeptide(L)'
;MEQKLCEESVCPTRIPVASRDEKGFELLLGMNIQKKAKKIPGSLILEAAYALTASTDITEDTRDIFPEGLPPSYVFIATLRLKGTSSRLTFDLWRVLSKDKEIQVAVTLSGKDKSVVFTTTSLTAEEQRVTFRGVQTLYDGKWHQLKVLVRPRQVSSFLDDLLIQEELLEPVEPIYINGETQVAKRRGTDLPVAVEIQKLRLYCDPHQSERETACEIYSVDDERCPLNRTATVDEEDCNCVVGPQGQRGAPGPMVRRAHTSSLVYSCTHT
;
A
#
# COMPACT_ATOMS: atom_id res chain seq x y z
N MET A 1 -33.01 21.27 2.63
CA MET A 1 -32.28 22.17 1.73
C MET A 1 -30.92 21.50 1.52
N GLU A 2 -30.77 20.71 0.46
CA GLU A 2 -29.50 20.05 0.16
C GLU A 2 -28.47 21.15 -0.14
N GLN A 3 -27.45 21.29 0.71
CA GLN A 3 -26.30 22.11 0.38
C GLN A 3 -25.59 21.41 -0.78
N LYS A 4 -25.81 21.89 -2.01
CA LYS A 4 -24.94 21.57 -3.13
C LYS A 4 -23.55 22.11 -2.78
N LEU A 5 -22.64 21.26 -2.33
CA LEU A 5 -21.23 21.61 -2.33
C LEU A 5 -20.85 21.90 -3.78
N CYS A 6 -20.30 23.09 -4.02
CA CYS A 6 -19.72 23.41 -5.31
C CYS A 6 -18.50 22.51 -5.49
N GLU A 7 -18.47 21.71 -6.55
CA GLU A 7 -17.35 20.82 -6.87
C GLU A 7 -16.00 21.56 -6.93
N GLU A 8 -16.04 22.86 -7.24
CA GLU A 8 -14.87 23.74 -7.22
C GLU A 8 -14.32 24.07 -5.83
N SER A 9 -15.14 24.11 -4.78
CA SER A 9 -14.67 24.39 -3.41
C SER A 9 -14.07 23.16 -2.75
N VAL A 10 -14.56 21.97 -3.10
CA VAL A 10 -14.08 20.71 -2.51
C VAL A 10 -12.66 20.36 -2.97
N CYS A 11 -12.31 20.72 -4.20
CA CYS A 11 -11.07 20.27 -4.84
C CYS A 11 -10.14 21.43 -5.24
N PRO A 12 -9.58 22.17 -4.26
CA PRO A 12 -8.70 23.29 -4.53
C PRO A 12 -7.31 22.85 -4.99
N THR A 13 -6.87 21.65 -4.57
CA THR A 13 -5.51 21.16 -4.79
C THR A 13 -5.34 20.62 -6.20
N ARG A 14 -4.17 20.90 -6.79
CA ARG A 14 -3.77 20.44 -8.13
C ARG A 14 -2.69 19.36 -8.02
N ILE A 15 -2.94 18.23 -8.66
CA ILE A 15 -1.99 17.14 -8.86
C ILE A 15 -1.37 17.30 -10.26
N PRO A 16 -0.03 17.43 -10.37
CA PRO A 16 0.60 17.42 -11.68
C PRO A 16 0.48 16.02 -12.31
N VAL A 17 -0.11 15.94 -13.50
CA VAL A 17 -0.06 14.76 -14.38
C VAL A 17 0.56 15.12 -15.73
N ALA A 18 0.91 14.12 -16.53
CA ALA A 18 1.74 14.30 -17.73
C ALA A 18 1.22 15.32 -18.76
N SER A 19 -0.09 15.59 -18.79
CA SER A 19 -0.73 16.47 -19.79
C SER A 19 -1.30 17.79 -19.24
N ARG A 20 -1.63 17.89 -17.95
CA ARG A 20 -2.15 19.10 -17.28
C ARG A 20 -2.17 18.94 -15.76
N ASP A 21 -2.44 20.01 -15.03
CA ASP A 21 -2.78 19.93 -13.61
C ASP A 21 -4.22 19.40 -13.44
N GLU A 22 -4.40 18.38 -12.61
CA GLU A 22 -5.72 17.81 -12.30
C GLU A 22 -6.15 18.15 -10.88
N LYS A 23 -7.44 18.39 -10.68
CA LYS A 23 -7.96 18.64 -9.33
C LYS A 23 -7.98 17.34 -8.53
N GLY A 24 -7.37 17.34 -7.34
CA GLY A 24 -7.33 16.16 -6.49
C GLY A 24 -6.36 16.31 -5.32
N PHE A 25 -6.24 15.23 -4.54
CA PHE A 25 -5.42 15.13 -3.34
C PHE A 25 -4.29 14.12 -3.55
N GLU A 26 -3.04 14.59 -3.43
CA GLU A 26 -1.84 13.72 -3.38
C GLU A 26 -1.63 13.30 -1.93
N LEU A 27 -2.16 12.13 -1.55
CA LEU A 27 -2.23 11.70 -0.15
C LEU A 27 -0.86 11.32 0.42
N LEU A 28 0.09 10.90 -0.42
CA LEU A 28 1.47 10.71 0.03
C LEU A 28 2.05 12.00 0.62
N LEU A 29 1.81 13.14 -0.05
CA LEU A 29 2.28 14.44 0.41
C LEU A 29 1.40 15.00 1.54
N GLY A 30 0.07 14.97 1.35
CA GLY A 30 -0.91 15.52 2.29
C GLY A 30 -0.80 14.88 3.67
N MET A 31 -0.53 13.57 3.73
CA MET A 31 -0.39 12.83 4.99
C MET A 31 1.06 12.66 5.46
N ASN A 32 2.00 13.42 4.87
CA ASN A 32 3.42 13.41 5.21
C ASN A 32 4.08 12.02 5.18
N ILE A 33 3.60 11.09 4.35
CA ILE A 33 4.10 9.70 4.29
C ILE A 33 5.59 9.71 3.92
N GLN A 34 6.02 10.62 3.04
CA GLN A 34 7.41 10.79 2.64
C GLN A 34 8.36 11.18 3.78
N LYS A 35 7.84 11.73 4.88
CA LYS A 35 8.60 12.07 6.09
C LYS A 35 8.51 10.98 7.16
N LYS A 36 7.38 10.24 7.20
CA LYS A 36 7.07 9.24 8.23
C LYS A 36 7.53 7.82 7.88
N ALA A 37 7.70 7.51 6.60
CA ALA A 37 8.02 6.18 6.10
C ALA A 37 9.39 6.14 5.39
N LYS A 38 9.98 4.94 5.34
CA LYS A 38 11.27 4.74 4.67
C LYS A 38 11.08 4.74 3.15
N LYS A 39 11.79 5.60 2.43
CA LYS A 39 11.85 5.59 0.96
C LYS A 39 12.57 4.32 0.47
N ILE A 40 11.97 3.63 -0.49
CA ILE A 40 12.47 2.40 -1.12
C ILE A 40 12.31 2.47 -2.66
N PRO A 41 12.95 1.60 -3.44
CA PRO A 41 12.66 1.46 -4.87
C PRO A 41 11.19 1.07 -5.12
N GLY A 42 10.60 1.65 -6.17
CA GLY A 42 9.23 1.36 -6.59
C GLY A 42 9.12 0.18 -7.56
N SER A 43 8.01 0.16 -8.29
CA SER A 43 7.66 -0.82 -9.33
C SER A 43 8.58 -0.79 -10.55
N LEU A 44 9.05 0.40 -10.94
CA LEU A 44 10.06 0.60 -11.97
C LEU A 44 11.31 1.23 -11.36
N ILE A 45 12.46 1.10 -12.03
CA ILE A 45 13.76 1.60 -11.54
C ILE A 45 13.74 3.10 -11.21
N LEU A 46 12.97 3.90 -11.96
CA LEU A 46 12.88 5.35 -11.78
C LEU A 46 11.82 5.78 -10.76
N GLU A 47 11.01 4.84 -10.30
CA GLU A 47 9.92 5.10 -9.37
C GLU A 47 10.40 4.91 -7.93
N ALA A 48 9.85 5.71 -7.02
CA ALA A 48 10.09 5.58 -5.60
C ALA A 48 8.82 5.19 -4.87
N ALA A 49 8.97 4.36 -3.85
CA ALA A 49 7.89 3.98 -2.96
C ALA A 49 8.27 4.20 -1.50
N TYR A 50 7.32 3.95 -0.61
CA TYR A 50 7.45 4.15 0.82
C TYR A 50 7.03 2.90 1.57
N ALA A 51 7.93 2.36 2.38
CA ALA A 51 7.67 1.20 3.22
C ALA A 51 7.09 1.65 4.57
N LEU A 52 5.81 1.37 4.78
CA LEU A 52 5.16 1.49 6.08
C LEU A 52 5.41 0.20 6.86
N THR A 53 5.71 0.32 8.15
CA THR A 53 5.91 -0.81 9.06
C THR A 53 4.80 -0.83 10.12
N ALA A 54 4.79 -1.86 10.97
CA ALA A 54 3.86 -1.94 12.10
C ALA A 54 4.04 -0.80 13.14
N SER A 55 5.08 0.02 13.02
CA SER A 55 5.31 1.21 13.86
C SER A 55 5.09 2.53 13.12
N THR A 56 4.77 2.50 11.82
CA THR A 56 4.54 3.71 11.02
C THR A 56 3.08 4.15 11.15
N ASP A 57 2.81 5.08 12.06
CA ASP A 57 1.47 5.65 12.21
C ASP A 57 1.20 6.77 11.19
N ILE A 58 0.32 6.50 10.23
CA ILE A 58 -0.21 7.49 9.30
C ILE A 58 -1.64 7.81 9.69
N THR A 59 -1.77 8.83 10.53
CA THR A 59 -3.03 9.41 10.98
C THR A 59 -2.90 10.94 10.89
N GLU A 60 -3.91 11.60 10.34
CA GLU A 60 -4.00 13.06 10.23
C GLU A 60 -5.44 13.51 10.48
N ASP A 61 -5.63 14.75 10.90
CA ASP A 61 -6.96 15.35 11.00
C ASP A 61 -7.60 15.45 9.60
N THR A 62 -8.83 14.99 9.46
CA THR A 62 -9.50 14.91 8.14
C THR A 62 -9.61 16.28 7.48
N ARG A 63 -9.84 17.34 8.26
CA ARG A 63 -9.90 18.73 7.76
C ARG A 63 -8.60 19.22 7.13
N ASP A 64 -7.45 18.66 7.50
CA ASP A 64 -6.15 19.08 6.96
C ASP A 64 -5.88 18.42 5.61
N ILE A 65 -6.55 17.29 5.34
CA ILE A 65 -6.45 16.53 4.09
C ILE A 65 -7.60 16.91 3.13
N PHE A 66 -8.82 16.92 3.66
CA PHE A 66 -10.09 17.16 2.97
C PHE A 66 -10.87 18.28 3.67
N PRO A 67 -10.44 19.55 3.55
CA PRO A 67 -11.00 20.67 4.32
C PRO A 67 -12.49 20.89 4.08
N GLU A 68 -12.99 20.52 2.91
CA GLU A 68 -14.39 20.65 2.50
C GLU A 68 -15.05 19.28 2.26
N GLY A 69 -14.43 18.21 2.77
CA GLY A 69 -14.89 16.84 2.58
C GLY A 69 -14.50 16.22 1.23
N LEU A 70 -15.26 15.22 0.80
CA LEU A 70 -15.06 14.52 -0.48
C LEU A 70 -16.12 14.95 -1.49
N PRO A 71 -15.76 15.06 -2.79
CA PRO A 71 -16.76 15.35 -3.82
C PRO A 71 -17.73 14.16 -3.97
N PRO A 72 -18.94 14.37 -4.52
CA PRO A 72 -19.91 13.30 -4.74
C PRO A 72 -19.48 12.28 -5.80
N SER A 73 -18.42 12.56 -6.55
CA SER A 73 -17.77 11.64 -7.48
C SER A 73 -16.27 11.84 -7.43
N TYR A 74 -15.51 10.76 -7.42
CA TYR A 74 -14.04 10.79 -7.37
C TYR A 74 -13.43 9.47 -7.81
N VAL A 75 -12.11 9.48 -7.98
CA VAL A 75 -11.30 8.29 -8.26
C VAL A 75 -10.23 8.16 -7.21
N PHE A 76 -10.31 7.12 -6.37
CA PHE A 76 -9.23 6.75 -5.46
C PHE A 76 -8.26 5.80 -6.18
N ILE A 77 -6.95 6.07 -6.10
CA ILE A 77 -5.91 5.24 -6.72
C ILE A 77 -4.83 4.94 -5.70
N ALA A 78 -4.43 3.68 -5.63
CA ALA A 78 -3.28 3.23 -4.86
C ALA A 78 -2.41 2.28 -5.67
N THR A 79 -1.12 2.56 -5.76
CA THR A 79 -0.12 1.60 -6.27
C THR A 79 0.64 1.06 -5.07
N LEU A 80 0.53 -0.24 -4.84
CA LEU A 80 0.98 -0.88 -3.61
C LEU A 80 1.53 -2.29 -3.84
N ARG A 81 2.28 -2.77 -2.86
CA ARG A 81 2.78 -4.15 -2.79
C ARG A 81 2.58 -4.72 -1.40
N LEU A 82 1.95 -5.90 -1.33
CA LEU A 82 1.63 -6.62 -0.08
C LEU A 82 2.61 -7.78 0.12
N LYS A 83 3.51 -7.68 1.10
CA LYS A 83 4.51 -8.72 1.40
C LYS A 83 4.23 -9.47 2.69
N GLY A 84 4.72 -10.70 2.78
CA GLY A 84 4.78 -11.44 4.03
C GLY A 84 3.42 -11.59 4.70
N THR A 85 3.27 -11.07 5.92
CA THR A 85 2.02 -11.19 6.70
C THR A 85 0.88 -10.33 6.19
N SER A 86 1.15 -9.14 5.62
CA SER A 86 0.07 -8.22 5.20
C SER A 86 -0.75 -8.75 4.04
N SER A 87 -0.18 -9.61 3.18
CA SER A 87 -0.89 -10.35 2.13
C SER A 87 -2.04 -11.23 2.64
N ARG A 88 -2.04 -11.57 3.95
CA ARG A 88 -3.06 -12.42 4.60
C ARG A 88 -3.95 -11.68 5.58
N LEU A 89 -3.64 -10.42 5.88
CA LEU A 89 -4.39 -9.62 6.84
C LEU A 89 -5.59 -8.93 6.19
N THR A 90 -6.59 -8.62 7.02
CA THR A 90 -7.66 -7.69 6.66
C THR A 90 -7.37 -6.35 7.30
N PHE A 91 -7.21 -5.31 6.50
CA PHE A 91 -6.87 -3.98 6.96
C PHE A 91 -7.39 -2.89 6.02
N ASP A 92 -7.62 -1.70 6.55
CA ASP A 92 -8.04 -0.53 5.81
C ASP A 92 -6.79 0.12 5.19
N LEU A 93 -6.67 0.05 3.87
CA LEU A 93 -5.59 0.72 3.14
C LEU A 93 -5.70 2.23 3.31
N TRP A 94 -6.92 2.75 3.19
CA TRP A 94 -7.28 4.13 3.47
C TRP A 94 -8.67 4.14 4.14
N ARG A 95 -8.84 4.96 5.17
CA ARG A 95 -10.14 5.22 5.80
C ARG A 95 -10.25 6.65 6.29
N VAL A 96 -11.48 7.15 6.33
CA VAL A 96 -11.87 8.38 7.01
C VAL A 96 -12.85 8.02 8.11
N LEU A 97 -12.53 8.44 9.33
CA LEU A 97 -13.32 8.21 10.52
C LEU A 97 -14.01 9.50 10.95
N SER A 98 -15.19 9.40 11.56
CA SER A 98 -15.83 10.51 12.27
C SER A 98 -15.09 10.81 13.57
N LYS A 99 -15.50 11.88 14.26
CA LYS A 99 -15.01 12.19 15.61
C LYS A 99 -15.25 11.04 16.60
N ASP A 100 -16.32 10.28 16.41
CA ASP A 100 -16.71 9.15 17.26
C ASP A 100 -16.07 7.83 16.82
N LYS A 101 -15.10 7.88 15.88
CA LYS A 101 -14.35 6.73 15.33
C LYS A 101 -15.18 5.79 14.45
N GLU A 102 -16.35 6.24 13.99
CA GLU A 102 -17.16 5.50 13.01
C GLU A 102 -16.60 5.68 11.60
N ILE A 103 -16.62 4.61 10.79
CA ILE A 103 -16.11 4.64 9.42
C ILE A 103 -17.07 5.40 8.52
N GLN A 104 -16.58 6.46 7.89
CA GLN A 104 -17.36 7.25 6.92
C GLN A 104 -17.09 6.81 5.49
N VAL A 105 -15.84 6.47 5.20
CA VAL A 105 -15.42 5.83 3.95
C VAL A 105 -14.17 5.00 4.21
N ALA A 106 -14.05 3.85 3.56
CA ALA A 106 -12.83 3.05 3.59
C ALA A 106 -12.64 2.20 2.33
N VAL A 107 -11.37 1.97 1.99
CA VAL A 107 -10.94 0.91 1.08
C VAL A 107 -10.21 -0.14 1.91
N THR A 108 -10.87 -1.25 2.18
CA THR A 108 -10.34 -2.37 2.98
C THR A 108 -9.80 -3.45 2.04
N LEU A 109 -8.58 -3.92 2.29
CA LEU A 109 -8.01 -5.10 1.65
C LEU A 109 -8.24 -6.30 2.56
N SER A 110 -8.87 -7.36 2.08
CA SER A 110 -9.01 -8.63 2.81
C SER A 110 -8.13 -9.70 2.18
N GLY A 111 -6.95 -9.93 2.74
CA GLY A 111 -6.04 -10.98 2.29
C GLY A 111 -6.56 -12.40 2.53
N LYS A 112 -7.38 -12.59 3.57
CA LYS A 112 -8.03 -13.87 3.85
C LYS A 112 -9.02 -14.26 2.76
N ASP A 113 -9.85 -13.30 2.34
CA ASP A 113 -10.91 -13.53 1.36
C ASP A 113 -10.47 -13.22 -0.07
N LYS A 114 -9.25 -12.67 -0.23
CA LYS A 114 -8.69 -12.14 -1.48
C LYS A 114 -9.66 -11.21 -2.20
N SER A 115 -10.11 -10.19 -1.48
CA SER A 115 -11.13 -9.24 -1.93
C SER A 115 -10.84 -7.81 -1.48
N VAL A 116 -11.29 -6.83 -2.26
CA VAL A 116 -11.33 -5.42 -1.83
C VAL A 116 -12.75 -5.10 -1.37
N VAL A 117 -12.89 -4.41 -0.25
CA VAL A 117 -14.19 -3.92 0.25
C VAL A 117 -14.17 -2.41 0.24
N PHE A 118 -15.13 -1.81 -0.45
CA PHE A 118 -15.43 -0.39 -0.33
C PHE A 118 -16.55 -0.21 0.68
N THR A 119 -16.31 0.66 1.66
CA THR A 119 -17.27 1.06 2.68
C THR A 119 -17.57 2.54 2.49
N THR A 120 -18.83 2.94 2.59
CA THR A 120 -19.25 4.35 2.67
C THR A 120 -20.54 4.49 3.48
N THR A 121 -20.89 5.68 3.94
CA THR A 121 -22.17 5.97 4.60
C THR A 121 -23.34 5.97 3.60
N SER A 122 -24.55 5.76 4.10
CA SER A 122 -25.79 5.82 3.30
C SER A 122 -26.80 6.73 3.99
N LEU A 123 -27.63 7.44 3.22
CA LEU A 123 -28.78 8.18 3.79
C LEU A 123 -29.81 7.26 4.47
N THR A 124 -29.80 5.97 4.16
CA THR A 124 -30.78 4.99 4.64
C THR A 124 -30.21 3.99 5.65
N ALA A 125 -28.89 3.94 5.79
CA ALA A 125 -28.19 3.01 6.68
C ALA A 125 -26.89 3.64 7.19
N GLU A 126 -26.49 3.32 8.43
CA GLU A 126 -25.26 3.86 9.03
C GLU A 126 -24.00 3.55 8.20
N GLU A 127 -23.91 2.35 7.59
CA GLU A 127 -22.82 1.93 6.70
C GLU A 127 -23.38 1.09 5.54
N GLN A 128 -22.88 1.30 4.32
CA GLN A 128 -23.06 0.40 3.17
C GLN A 128 -21.70 -0.12 2.68
N ARG A 129 -21.68 -1.37 2.20
CA ARG A 129 -20.44 -2.08 1.85
C ARG A 129 -20.58 -2.82 0.53
N VAL A 130 -19.60 -2.64 -0.35
CA VAL A 130 -19.47 -3.37 -1.61
C VAL A 130 -18.20 -4.21 -1.55
N THR A 131 -18.29 -5.50 -1.89
CA THR A 131 -17.14 -6.41 -1.92
C THR A 131 -16.80 -6.79 -3.35
N PHE A 132 -15.64 -6.34 -3.83
CA PHE A 132 -15.09 -6.70 -5.12
C PHE A 132 -14.27 -7.98 -5.01
N ARG A 133 -14.65 -8.98 -5.81
CA ARG A 133 -13.95 -10.27 -5.94
C ARG A 133 -13.20 -10.33 -7.27
N GLY A 134 -12.30 -11.30 -7.45
CA GLY A 134 -11.51 -11.40 -8.68
C GLY A 134 -10.18 -10.64 -8.65
N VAL A 135 -9.76 -10.21 -7.46
CA VAL A 135 -8.53 -9.43 -7.21
C VAL A 135 -7.43 -10.28 -6.56
N GLN A 136 -7.37 -11.58 -6.86
CA GLN A 136 -6.45 -12.51 -6.19
C GLN A 136 -4.98 -12.15 -6.43
N THR A 137 -4.66 -11.59 -7.59
CA THR A 137 -3.31 -11.16 -7.98
C THR A 137 -2.79 -10.04 -7.09
N LEU A 138 -3.66 -9.13 -6.59
CA LEU A 138 -3.28 -8.07 -5.63
C LEU A 138 -2.51 -8.59 -4.40
N TYR A 139 -2.69 -9.87 -4.05
CA TYR A 139 -2.11 -10.53 -2.89
C TYR A 139 -0.93 -11.45 -3.24
N ASP A 140 -0.36 -11.37 -4.44
CA ASP A 140 0.70 -12.27 -4.92
C ASP A 140 2.13 -11.86 -4.51
N GLY A 141 2.28 -10.70 -3.88
CA GLY A 141 3.57 -10.16 -3.44
C GLY A 141 4.22 -9.16 -4.40
N LYS A 142 3.60 -8.86 -5.54
CA LYS A 142 4.09 -7.91 -6.55
C LYS A 142 3.41 -6.55 -6.43
N TRP A 143 3.88 -5.61 -7.24
CA TRP A 143 3.27 -4.28 -7.37
C TRP A 143 1.99 -4.37 -8.19
N HIS A 144 0.94 -3.75 -7.68
CA HIS A 144 -0.34 -3.62 -8.37
C HIS A 144 -0.92 -2.20 -8.19
N GLN A 145 -1.71 -1.75 -9.15
CA GLN A 145 -2.49 -0.52 -9.06
C GLN A 145 -3.95 -0.87 -8.80
N LEU A 146 -4.47 -0.50 -7.64
CA LEU A 146 -5.89 -0.54 -7.31
C LEU A 146 -6.52 0.82 -7.60
N LYS A 147 -7.63 0.85 -8.33
CA LYS A 147 -8.41 2.05 -8.60
C LYS A 147 -9.88 1.83 -8.25
N VAL A 148 -10.48 2.75 -7.51
CA VAL A 148 -11.89 2.73 -7.12
C VAL A 148 -12.54 4.02 -7.59
N LEU A 149 -13.46 3.89 -8.54
CA LEU A 149 -14.26 4.98 -9.10
C LEU A 149 -15.60 5.06 -8.38
N VAL A 150 -15.84 6.19 -7.73
CA VAL A 150 -17.08 6.45 -6.98
C VAL A 150 -17.91 7.47 -7.74
N ARG A 151 -19.19 7.14 -7.91
CA ARG A 151 -20.25 7.99 -8.45
C ARG A 151 -21.42 8.02 -7.45
N PRO A 152 -22.40 8.93 -7.58
CA PRO A 152 -23.40 9.15 -6.53
C PRO A 152 -24.27 7.93 -6.19
N ARG A 153 -24.37 6.95 -7.10
CA ARG A 153 -25.16 5.71 -6.94
C ARG A 153 -24.45 4.47 -7.47
N GLN A 154 -23.13 4.54 -7.64
CA GLN A 154 -22.38 3.45 -8.25
C GLN A 154 -20.92 3.50 -7.81
N VAL A 155 -20.32 2.33 -7.67
CA VAL A 155 -18.88 2.18 -7.47
C VAL A 155 -18.34 1.11 -8.41
N SER A 156 -17.19 1.39 -9.01
CA SER A 156 -16.48 0.45 -9.89
C SER A 156 -15.04 0.29 -9.39
N SER A 157 -14.53 -0.94 -9.41
CA SER A 157 -13.15 -1.25 -8.99
C SER A 157 -12.35 -1.79 -10.16
N PHE A 158 -11.08 -1.42 -10.22
CA PHE A 158 -10.13 -1.81 -11.26
C PHE A 158 -8.84 -2.29 -10.61
N LEU A 159 -8.21 -3.30 -11.20
CA LEU A 159 -6.89 -3.77 -10.84
C LEU A 159 -6.00 -3.73 -12.07
N ASP A 160 -4.88 -3.03 -11.98
CA ASP A 160 -3.92 -2.84 -13.08
C ASP A 160 -4.60 -2.29 -14.36
N ASP A 161 -5.50 -1.32 -14.17
CA ASP A 161 -6.36 -0.68 -15.18
C ASP A 161 -7.41 -1.60 -15.84
N LEU A 162 -7.60 -2.82 -15.34
CA LEU A 162 -8.66 -3.73 -15.79
C LEU A 162 -9.87 -3.63 -14.86
N LEU A 163 -11.06 -3.43 -15.44
CA LEU A 163 -12.31 -3.42 -14.69
C LEU A 163 -12.56 -4.78 -14.05
N ILE A 164 -12.76 -4.77 -12.73
CA ILE A 164 -13.09 -5.97 -11.96
C ILE A 164 -14.59 -6.15 -11.89
N GLN A 165 -15.28 -5.15 -11.34
CA GLN A 165 -16.69 -5.21 -11.03
C GLN A 165 -17.25 -3.81 -10.82
N GLU A 166 -18.53 -3.64 -11.13
CA GLU A 166 -19.29 -2.42 -10.94
C GLU A 166 -20.58 -2.75 -10.17
N GLU A 167 -20.88 -1.97 -9.15
CA GLU A 167 -21.97 -2.22 -8.22
C GLU A 167 -22.75 -0.93 -7.95
N LEU A 168 -24.04 -1.08 -7.67
CA LEU A 168 -24.89 0.04 -7.28
C LEU A 168 -24.64 0.42 -5.81
N LEU A 169 -24.76 1.72 -5.55
CA LEU A 169 -24.76 2.29 -4.21
C LEU A 169 -26.11 2.93 -3.90
N GLU A 170 -26.50 2.86 -2.63
CA GLU A 170 -27.49 3.78 -2.10
C GLU A 170 -26.90 5.20 -2.08
N PRO A 171 -27.74 6.25 -2.11
CA PRO A 171 -27.28 7.63 -2.01
C PRO A 171 -26.31 7.85 -0.82
N VAL A 172 -25.10 8.30 -1.15
CA VAL A 172 -24.00 8.49 -0.20
C VAL A 172 -24.16 9.81 0.55
N GLU A 173 -23.90 9.79 1.87
CA GLU A 173 -23.85 11.01 2.69
C GLU A 173 -22.46 11.69 2.61
N PRO A 174 -22.40 13.03 2.61
CA PRO A 174 -21.14 13.74 2.77
C PRO A 174 -20.44 13.37 4.09
N ILE A 175 -19.11 13.29 4.05
CA ILE A 175 -18.31 13.02 5.25
C ILE A 175 -18.26 14.24 6.19
N TYR A 176 -18.16 13.96 7.49
CA TYR A 176 -17.76 14.90 8.53
C TYR A 176 -16.22 15.02 8.56
N ILE A 177 -15.72 16.25 8.47
CA ILE A 177 -14.28 16.55 8.42
C ILE A 177 -13.61 16.68 9.80
N ASN A 178 -14.35 16.50 10.88
CA ASN A 178 -13.87 16.72 12.26
C ASN A 178 -13.25 15.48 12.91
N GLY A 179 -13.14 14.36 12.19
CA GLY A 179 -12.45 13.15 12.62
C GLY A 179 -11.08 12.99 11.96
N GLU A 180 -10.68 11.75 11.67
CA GLU A 180 -9.31 11.40 11.25
C GLU A 180 -9.28 10.67 9.92
N THR A 181 -8.27 10.95 9.10
CA THR A 181 -7.92 10.16 7.92
C THR A 181 -6.70 9.31 8.24
N GLN A 182 -6.78 8.02 7.91
CA GLN A 182 -5.75 7.05 8.28
C GLN A 182 -5.39 6.14 7.09
N VAL A 183 -4.14 5.67 7.09
CA VAL A 183 -3.60 4.77 6.05
C VAL A 183 -3.02 3.51 6.70
N ALA A 184 -3.29 2.36 6.09
CA ALA A 184 -2.76 1.05 6.47
C ALA A 184 -3.00 0.70 7.95
N LYS A 185 -4.26 0.71 8.38
CA LYS A 185 -4.67 0.38 9.76
C LYS A 185 -5.46 -0.92 9.78
N ARG A 186 -5.23 -1.77 10.79
CA ARG A 186 -6.06 -2.97 10.97
C ARG A 186 -7.51 -2.55 11.22
N ARG A 187 -8.46 -3.20 10.56
CA ARG A 187 -9.88 -2.85 10.73
C ARG A 187 -10.30 -3.09 12.18
N GLY A 188 -11.00 -2.12 12.77
CA GLY A 188 -11.47 -2.16 14.17
C GLY A 188 -10.42 -1.83 15.22
N THR A 189 -9.19 -1.49 14.83
CA THR A 189 -8.16 -0.97 15.75
C THR A 189 -7.37 0.17 15.08
N ASP A 190 -6.52 0.86 15.82
CA ASP A 190 -5.58 1.86 15.27
C ASP A 190 -4.17 1.30 15.06
N LEU A 191 -4.02 -0.03 15.02
CA LEU A 191 -2.71 -0.67 14.83
C LEU A 191 -2.25 -0.56 13.37
N PRO A 192 -1.06 -0.02 13.09
CA PRO A 192 -0.50 0.03 11.75
C PRO A 192 -0.22 -1.36 11.16
N VAL A 193 -0.32 -1.45 9.84
CA VAL A 193 -0.02 -2.66 9.05
C VAL A 193 1.10 -2.35 8.06
N ALA A 194 2.05 -3.29 7.95
CA ALA A 194 3.16 -3.14 7.01
C ALA A 194 2.69 -3.25 5.55
N VAL A 195 2.98 -2.24 4.74
CA VAL A 195 2.65 -2.18 3.31
C VAL A 195 3.63 -1.26 2.60
N GLU A 196 3.93 -1.56 1.35
CA GLU A 196 4.73 -0.69 0.50
C GLU A 196 3.79 0.09 -0.44
N ILE A 197 3.89 1.42 -0.45
CA ILE A 197 3.00 2.31 -1.21
C ILE A 197 3.85 3.21 -2.12
N GLN A 198 3.56 3.19 -3.42
CA GLN A 198 4.19 4.04 -4.43
C GLN A 198 3.33 5.24 -4.82
N LYS A 199 2.01 5.03 -4.90
CA LYS A 199 1.04 6.05 -5.31
C LYS A 199 -0.16 5.97 -4.37
N LEU A 200 -0.65 7.11 -3.91
CA LEU A 200 -1.88 7.20 -3.12
C LEU A 200 -2.56 8.55 -3.41
N ARG A 201 -3.62 8.53 -4.21
CA ARG A 201 -4.25 9.74 -4.78
C ARG A 201 -5.76 9.65 -4.76
N LEU A 202 -6.39 10.82 -4.73
CA LEU A 202 -7.82 10.98 -4.98
C LEU A 202 -8.02 12.07 -6.03
N TYR A 203 -8.49 11.71 -7.22
CA TYR A 203 -8.91 12.67 -8.24
C TYR A 203 -10.37 13.04 -8.06
N CYS A 204 -10.67 14.33 -8.22
CA CYS A 204 -12.05 14.79 -8.10
C CYS A 204 -12.86 14.66 -9.39
N ASP A 205 -12.19 14.69 -10.55
CA ASP A 205 -12.85 14.44 -11.84
C ASP A 205 -12.98 12.92 -12.06
N PRO A 206 -14.20 12.34 -12.09
CA PRO A 206 -14.39 10.91 -12.33
C PRO A 206 -13.90 10.47 -13.72
N HIS A 207 -13.80 11.38 -14.70
CA HIS A 207 -13.21 11.06 -16.01
C HIS A 207 -11.71 10.77 -15.92
N GLN A 208 -11.04 11.06 -14.80
CA GLN A 208 -9.68 10.58 -14.58
C GLN A 208 -9.58 9.06 -14.55
N SER A 209 -10.67 8.34 -14.28
CA SER A 209 -10.63 6.89 -14.36
C SER A 209 -10.29 6.37 -15.76
N GLU A 210 -10.64 7.10 -16.82
CA GLU A 210 -10.32 6.71 -18.21
C GLU A 210 -8.90 7.14 -18.62
N ARG A 211 -8.35 8.16 -17.96
CA ARG A 211 -7.03 8.74 -18.27
C ARG A 211 -5.90 8.12 -17.46
N GLU A 212 -6.19 7.68 -16.24
CA GLU A 212 -5.21 7.01 -15.37
C GLU A 212 -4.91 5.62 -15.91
N THR A 213 -3.66 5.44 -16.36
CA THR A 213 -3.08 4.16 -16.77
C THR A 213 -2.39 3.46 -15.59
N ALA A 214 -2.16 2.15 -15.72
CA ALA A 214 -1.29 1.38 -14.82
C ALA A 214 0.14 1.15 -15.36
N CYS A 215 0.70 2.13 -16.09
CA CYS A 215 2.00 2.01 -16.74
C CYS A 215 3.17 1.80 -15.77
N GLU A 216 3.04 2.12 -14.50
CA GLU A 216 4.06 1.78 -13.51
C GLU A 216 4.12 0.27 -13.21
N ILE A 217 3.07 -0.49 -13.51
CA ILE A 217 3.03 -1.94 -13.31
C ILE A 217 3.62 -2.64 -14.53
N TYR A 218 4.87 -3.09 -14.47
CA TYR A 218 5.64 -3.59 -15.62
C TYR A 218 4.90 -4.58 -16.53
N SER A 219 4.05 -5.46 -15.98
CA SER A 219 3.27 -6.44 -16.73
C SER A 219 2.07 -5.87 -17.50
N VAL A 220 1.69 -4.63 -17.27
CA VAL A 220 0.60 -3.96 -18.01
C VAL A 220 1.06 -3.60 -19.40
N ASP A 221 0.36 -4.17 -20.39
CA ASP A 221 0.51 -3.89 -21.81
C ASP A 221 -0.61 -2.94 -22.26
N ASP A 222 -0.28 -1.66 -22.37
CA ASP A 222 -1.17 -0.58 -22.80
C ASP A 222 -0.40 0.33 -23.74
N GLU A 223 -0.96 0.61 -24.91
CA GLU A 223 -0.33 1.42 -25.97
C GLU A 223 0.00 2.85 -25.52
N ARG A 224 -0.65 3.34 -24.46
CA ARG A 224 -0.40 4.66 -23.86
C ARG A 224 0.88 4.65 -23.01
N CYS A 225 1.42 3.49 -22.66
CA CYS A 225 2.61 3.38 -21.81
C CYS A 225 3.91 3.61 -22.58
N PRO A 226 4.93 4.23 -21.94
CA PRO A 226 6.25 4.34 -22.52
C PRO A 226 6.88 2.97 -22.80
N LEU A 227 7.51 2.79 -23.97
CA LEU A 227 8.16 1.52 -24.35
C LEU A 227 9.44 1.23 -23.54
N ASN A 228 10.09 2.26 -22.99
CA ASN A 228 11.38 2.18 -22.30
C ASN A 228 11.24 1.96 -20.78
N ARG A 229 10.27 1.14 -20.37
CA ARG A 229 10.06 0.77 -18.96
C ARG A 229 11.04 -0.33 -18.56
N THR A 230 11.55 -0.23 -17.33
CA THR A 230 12.40 -1.27 -16.74
C THR A 230 11.89 -1.59 -15.36
N ALA A 231 11.48 -2.85 -15.16
CA ALA A 231 11.09 -3.36 -13.85
C ALA A 231 12.23 -3.20 -12.85
N THR A 232 11.91 -2.86 -11.62
CA THR A 232 12.84 -3.07 -10.51
C THR A 232 13.08 -4.56 -10.37
N VAL A 233 14.33 -4.99 -10.28
CA VAL A 233 14.65 -6.39 -10.00
C VAL A 233 14.12 -6.67 -8.60
N ASP A 234 13.08 -7.49 -8.50
CA ASP A 234 12.66 -8.00 -7.21
C ASP A 234 13.84 -8.79 -6.65
N GLU A 235 14.24 -8.51 -5.41
CA GLU A 235 15.03 -9.45 -4.63
C GLU A 235 14.13 -10.69 -4.45
N GLU A 236 14.03 -11.52 -5.49
CA GLU A 236 13.76 -12.93 -5.30
C GLU A 236 14.76 -13.37 -4.25
N ASP A 237 14.23 -13.96 -3.18
CA ASP A 237 14.98 -14.56 -2.09
C ASP A 237 16.14 -15.32 -2.74
N CYS A 238 17.31 -14.69 -2.72
CA CYS A 238 18.47 -15.21 -3.41
C CYS A 238 18.75 -16.52 -2.70
N ASN A 239 18.29 -17.62 -3.30
CA ASN A 239 18.79 -18.95 -3.03
C ASN A 239 20.23 -18.94 -3.56
N CYS A 240 21.09 -18.18 -2.90
CA CYS A 240 22.51 -18.39 -2.89
C CYS A 240 22.66 -19.81 -2.36
N VAL A 241 22.68 -20.78 -3.26
CA VAL A 241 23.19 -22.10 -2.95
C VAL A 241 24.57 -21.82 -2.38
N VAL A 242 24.72 -21.98 -1.06
CA VAL A 242 26.02 -21.88 -0.42
C VAL A 242 26.91 -22.83 -1.21
N GLY A 243 27.90 -22.27 -1.91
CA GLY A 243 28.81 -23.06 -2.73
C GLY A 243 29.39 -24.19 -1.89
N PRO A 244 29.61 -25.39 -2.47
CA PRO A 244 30.13 -26.52 -1.72
C PRO A 244 31.36 -26.11 -0.91
N GLN A 245 31.41 -26.55 0.34
CA GLN A 245 32.51 -26.24 1.26
C GLN A 245 33.84 -26.56 0.57
N GLY A 246 34.73 -25.57 0.47
CA GLY A 246 36.04 -25.75 -0.16
C GLY A 246 36.78 -26.92 0.49
N GLN A 247 37.48 -27.72 -0.33
CA GLN A 247 38.21 -28.88 0.15
C GLN A 247 39.18 -28.48 1.27
N ARG A 248 39.18 -29.27 2.35
CA ARG A 248 40.08 -29.07 3.48
C ARG A 248 41.52 -29.10 2.98
N GLY A 249 42.28 -28.03 3.24
CA GLY A 249 43.69 -27.96 2.88
C GLY A 249 44.47 -29.15 3.45
N ALA A 250 45.51 -29.58 2.71
CA ALA A 250 46.33 -30.70 3.11
C ALA A 250 46.88 -30.52 4.55
N PRO A 251 46.94 -31.59 5.35
CA PRO A 251 47.52 -31.53 6.69
C PRO A 251 48.94 -30.95 6.63
N GLY A 252 49.20 -29.93 7.44
CA GLY A 252 50.53 -29.35 7.57
C GLY A 252 51.54 -30.38 8.08
N PRO A 253 52.83 -30.24 7.74
CA PRO A 253 53.86 -31.20 8.10
C PRO A 253 53.97 -31.37 9.63
N MET A 254 53.94 -32.62 10.10
CA MET A 254 54.16 -32.97 11.50
C MET A 254 55.58 -32.61 11.93
N VAL A 255 55.71 -31.66 12.86
CA VAL A 255 56.97 -31.41 13.55
C VAL A 255 57.16 -32.50 14.61
N ARG A 256 58.17 -33.36 14.42
CA ARG A 256 58.58 -34.37 15.40
C ARG A 256 59.09 -33.67 16.67
N ARG A 257 58.39 -33.85 17.79
CA ARG A 257 58.92 -33.50 19.12
C ARG A 257 60.05 -34.47 19.47
N ALA A 258 61.24 -33.93 19.70
CA ALA A 258 62.37 -34.67 20.22
C ALA A 258 62.17 -34.97 21.71
N HIS A 259 62.36 -36.23 22.07
CA HIS A 259 62.47 -36.72 23.45
C HIS A 259 63.76 -36.18 24.10
N THR A 260 63.64 -35.62 25.29
CA THR A 260 64.71 -35.67 26.30
C THR A 260 64.15 -36.15 27.63
N SER A 261 65.03 -36.84 28.33
CA SER A 261 64.80 -37.89 29.32
C SER A 261 64.55 -37.36 30.74
N SER A 262 63.81 -38.18 31.49
CA SER A 262 63.94 -38.47 32.92
C SER A 262 63.96 -37.32 33.94
N LEU A 263 62.98 -37.32 34.85
CA LEU A 263 63.24 -37.70 36.25
C LEU A 263 61.92 -37.99 36.98
N VAL A 264 61.93 -39.13 37.65
CA VAL A 264 60.90 -39.69 38.53
C VAL A 264 60.94 -38.96 39.87
N TYR A 265 59.81 -38.63 40.48
CA TYR A 265 59.58 -38.82 41.92
C TYR A 265 58.08 -38.86 42.25
N SER A 266 57.76 -39.80 43.13
CA SER A 266 56.46 -40.30 43.61
C SER A 266 55.91 -39.54 44.83
N CYS A 267 54.57 -39.55 44.99
CA CYS A 267 53.76 -39.61 46.24
C CYS A 267 54.02 -38.53 47.34
N THR A 268 53.11 -38.04 48.18
CA THR A 268 51.86 -38.52 48.81
C THR A 268 51.08 -37.31 49.38
N HIS A 269 49.80 -37.52 49.64
CA HIS A 269 48.89 -36.76 50.52
C HIS A 269 49.50 -36.00 51.71
N THR A 270 48.96 -34.80 51.94
CA THR A 270 48.06 -34.47 53.08
C THR A 270 47.13 -33.34 52.66
#